data_AF-A0AAX2H1N4-F1
#
_entry.id   AF-A0AAX2H1N4-F1
#
_cell.length_a   1.000
_cell.length_b   1.000
_cell.length_c   1.000
_cell.angle_alpha   90.00
_cell.angle_beta   90.00
_cell.angle_gamma   90.00
#
_symmetry.space_group_name_H-M   'P 1'
#
loop_
_entity.id
_entity.type
_entity.pdbx_description
1 polymer ?
#
loop_
_entity_poly.entity_id
_entity_poly.type
_entity_poly.pdbx_seq_one_letter_code
_entity_poly.pdbx_strand_id
1 'polypeptide(L)' 'MDRKKLSVKEKQQRKTAFKAFLQEFAEKVVQLISIENGEWSVKGFIDIYKNVYTISSDTKIISKILEIHIFPHLSQITQ' A
#
# COMPACT_ATOMS: atom_id res chain seq x y z
N MET A 1 -33.00 2.38 9.62
CA MET A 1 -31.71 1.85 10.13
C MET A 1 -31.05 2.94 10.96
N ASP A 2 -31.26 2.92 12.27
CA ASP A 2 -30.65 3.88 13.18
C ASP A 2 -29.14 3.65 13.26
N ARG A 3 -28.35 4.58 12.73
CA ARG A 3 -26.91 4.59 12.99
C ARG A 3 -26.71 5.00 14.44
N LYS A 4 -26.50 4.02 15.32
CA LYS A 4 -26.06 4.26 16.69
C LYS A 4 -24.81 5.15 16.65
N LYS A 5 -24.91 6.38 17.17
CA LYS A 5 -23.78 7.31 17.23
C LYS A 5 -22.72 6.69 18.16
N LEU A 6 -21.51 6.45 17.64
CA LEU A 6 -20.40 5.99 18.47
C LEU A 6 -20.13 7.00 19.60
N SER A 7 -19.91 6.47 20.80
CA SER A 7 -19.38 7.23 21.93
C SER A 7 -17.99 7.78 21.62
N VAL A 8 -17.59 8.83 22.34
CA VAL A 8 -16.24 9.43 22.21
C VAL A 8 -15.15 8.38 22.47
N LYS A 9 -15.37 7.49 23.43
CA LYS A 9 -14.44 6.41 23.79
C LYS A 9 -14.26 5.41 22.64
N GLU A 10 -15.34 4.94 22.04
CA GLU A 10 -15.28 3.99 20.91
C GLU A 10 -14.60 4.62 19.68
N LYS A 11 -14.85 5.91 19.40
CA LYS A 11 -14.15 6.64 18.33
C LYS A 11 -12.64 6.69 18.59
N GLN A 12 -12.23 6.99 19.83
CA GLN A 12 -10.82 7.06 20.18
C GLN A 12 -10.14 5.70 20.06
N GLN A 13 -10.80 4.62 20.51
CA GLN A 13 -10.29 3.27 20.39
C GLN A 13 -10.11 2.86 18.92
N ARG A 14 -11.07 3.17 18.04
CA ARG A 14 -10.95 2.92 16.59
C ARG A 14 -9.79 3.70 15.96
N LYS A 15 -9.58 4.96 16.35
CA LYS A 15 -8.44 5.75 15.87
C LYS A 15 -7.11 5.13 16.28
N THR A 16 -6.99 4.69 17.54
CA THR A 16 -5.76 4.06 18.03
C THR A 16 -5.50 2.73 17.33
N ALA A 17 -6.52 1.89 17.18
CA ALA A 17 -6.41 0.62 16.47
C ALA A 17 -6.01 0.82 15.00
N PHE A 18 -6.65 1.77 14.32
CA PHE A 18 -6.32 2.11 12.94
C PHE A 18 -4.89 2.65 12.80
N LYS A 19 -4.44 3.49 13.72
CA LYS A 19 -3.05 3.98 13.72
C LYS A 19 -2.06 2.82 13.87
N ALA A 20 -2.28 1.91 14.82
CA ALA A 20 -1.41 0.76 15.04
C ALA A 20 -1.34 -0.12 13.78
N PHE A 21 -2.50 -0.40 13.17
CA PHE A 21 -2.59 -1.12 11.91
C PHE A 21 -1.79 -0.43 10.79
N LEU A 22 -1.94 0.90 10.62
CA LEU A 22 -1.20 1.64 9.59
C LEU A 22 0.31 1.61 9.81
N GLN A 23 0.77 1.64 11.07
CA GLN A 23 2.19 1.54 11.39
C GLN A 23 2.74 0.17 11.01
N GLU A 24 2.06 -0.91 11.40
CA GLU A 24 2.43 -2.28 11.02
C GLU A 24 2.39 -2.48 9.49
N PHE A 25 1.39 -1.91 8.83
CA PHE A 25 1.29 -1.94 7.38
C PHE A 25 2.47 -1.23 6.71
N ALA A 26 2.83 -0.03 7.19
CA ALA A 26 3.96 0.73 6.65
C ALA A 26 5.29 -0.01 6.77
N GLU A 27 5.50 -0.76 7.86
CA GLU A 27 6.69 -1.61 8.04
C GLU A 27 6.74 -2.74 7.00
N LYS A 28 5.59 -3.29 6.62
CA LYS A 28 5.47 -4.34 5.59
C LYS A 28 5.61 -3.80 4.17
N VAL A 29 5.37 -2.50 3.92
CA VAL A 29 5.44 -1.93 2.56
C VAL A 29 6.78 -2.21 1.89
N VAL A 30 7.90 -2.07 2.62
CA VAL A 30 9.23 -2.36 2.06
C VAL A 30 9.31 -3.80 1.59
N GLN A 31 8.85 -4.75 2.40
CA GLN A 31 8.81 -6.18 2.07
C GLN A 31 7.90 -6.49 0.88
N LEU A 32 6.83 -5.72 0.67
CA LEU A 32 5.92 -5.88 -0.48
C LEU A 32 6.51 -5.37 -1.79
N ILE A 33 7.45 -4.43 -1.73
CA ILE A 33 8.03 -3.80 -2.93
C ILE A 33 9.45 -4.31 -3.24
N SER A 34 10.12 -4.98 -2.31
CA SER A 34 11.48 -5.49 -2.48
C SER A 34 11.59 -7.02 -2.46
N ILE A 35 12.62 -7.57 -3.10
CA ILE A 35 13.04 -8.97 -2.95
C ILE A 35 13.97 -9.12 -1.73
N GLU A 36 14.38 -10.36 -1.40
CA GLU A 36 15.17 -10.68 -0.18
C GLU A 36 16.47 -9.88 -0.04
N ASN A 37 17.08 -9.44 -1.15
CA ASN A 37 18.31 -8.65 -1.15
C ASN A 37 18.09 -7.12 -1.01
N GLY A 38 16.85 -6.68 -0.82
CA GLY A 38 16.47 -5.26 -0.70
C GLY A 38 16.31 -4.54 -2.04
N GLU A 39 16.51 -5.21 -3.17
CA GLU A 39 16.22 -4.61 -4.47
C GLU A 39 14.73 -4.57 -4.76
N TRP A 40 14.33 -3.60 -5.59
CA TRP A 40 12.96 -3.47 -6.06
C TRP A 40 12.54 -4.71 -6.86
N SER A 41 11.35 -5.22 -6.54
CA SER A 41 10.69 -6.33 -7.23
C SER A 41 10.24 -5.94 -8.65
N VAL A 42 9.87 -4.67 -8.86
CA VAL A 42 9.52 -4.12 -10.18
C VAL A 42 10.75 -3.51 -10.85
N LYS A 43 11.10 -4.01 -12.03
CA LYS A 43 12.23 -3.52 -12.83
C LYS A 43 11.81 -2.79 -14.12
N GLY A 44 10.55 -2.93 -14.52
CA GLY A 44 10.06 -2.47 -15.81
C GLY A 44 8.58 -2.69 -16.00
N PHE A 45 8.07 -2.25 -17.15
CA PHE A 45 6.72 -2.53 -17.64
C PHE A 45 6.81 -3.32 -18.94
N ILE A 46 5.77 -4.09 -19.24
CA ILE A 46 5.65 -4.87 -20.47
C ILE A 46 4.41 -4.39 -21.23
N ASP A 47 4.54 -4.21 -22.55
CA ASP A 47 3.38 -3.92 -23.41
C ASP A 47 2.70 -5.19 -23.94
N ILE A 48 1.61 -5.02 -24.69
CA ILE A 48 0.88 -6.13 -25.32
C ILE A 48 1.68 -6.87 -26.41
N TYR A 49 2.75 -6.26 -26.92
CA TYR A 49 3.66 -6.83 -27.90
C TYR A 49 4.87 -7.50 -27.26
N LYS A 50 4.88 -7.59 -25.91
CA LYS A 50 5.95 -8.16 -25.10
C LYS A 50 7.27 -7.37 -25.13
N ASN A 51 7.24 -6.09 -25.49
CA ASN A 51 8.39 -5.20 -25.31
C ASN A 51 8.52 -4.84 -23.83
N VAL A 52 9.73 -4.96 -23.30
CA VAL A 52 10.04 -4.62 -21.89
C VAL A 52 10.70 -3.26 -21.83
N TYR A 53 10.12 -2.37 -21.02
CA TYR A 53 10.59 -1.00 -20.80
C TYR A 53 11.09 -0.86 -19.38
N THR A 54 12.29 -0.32 -19.20
CA THR A 54 12.83 -0.04 -17.87
C THR A 54 12.10 1.13 -17.22
N ILE A 55 12.08 1.13 -15.89
CA ILE A 55 11.55 2.26 -15.12
C ILE A 55 12.62 3.33 -14.96
N SER A 56 12.24 4.61 -15.08
CA SER A 56 13.08 5.72 -14.65
C SER A 56 12.98 5.91 -13.13
N SER A 57 13.96 6.58 -12.54
CA SER A 57 13.96 6.97 -11.13
C SER A 57 13.10 8.22 -10.84
N ASP A 58 12.29 8.67 -11.82
CA ASP A 58 11.41 9.83 -11.67
C ASP A 58 10.33 9.58 -10.61
N THR A 59 10.13 10.54 -9.72
CA THR A 59 9.21 10.39 -8.58
C THR A 59 7.76 10.14 -8.98
N LYS A 60 7.32 10.59 -10.16
CA LYS A 60 5.96 10.33 -10.68
C LYS A 60 5.79 8.88 -11.11
N ILE A 61 6.83 8.29 -11.68
CA ILE A 61 6.82 6.88 -12.07
C ILE A 61 6.89 6.00 -10.82
N ILE A 62 7.80 6.32 -9.91
CA ILE A 62 7.95 5.61 -8.64
C ILE A 62 6.66 5.66 -7.82
N SER A 63 6.00 6.81 -7.71
CA SER A 63 4.72 6.91 -6.98
C SER A 63 3.65 6.02 -7.59
N LYS A 64 3.62 5.86 -8.92
CA LYS A 64 2.62 5.03 -9.58
C LYS A 64 2.83 3.54 -9.37
N ILE A 65 4.10 3.10 -9.35
CA ILE A 65 4.46 1.72 -9.02
C ILE A 65 4.06 1.40 -7.59
N LEU A 66 4.37 2.29 -6.64
CA LEU A 66 3.98 2.14 -5.24
C LEU A 66 2.45 2.06 -5.10
N GLU A 67 1.70 2.94 -5.75
CA GLU A 67 0.23 2.86 -5.76
C GLU A 67 -0.25 1.49 -6.23
N ILE A 68 0.21 1.01 -7.39
CA ILE A 68 -0.24 -0.26 -7.96
C ILE A 68 0.12 -1.46 -7.08
N HIS A 69 1.32 -1.46 -6.47
CA HIS A 69 1.74 -2.52 -5.55
C HIS A 69 0.97 -2.49 -4.23
N ILE A 70 0.77 -1.30 -3.64
CA ILE A 70 0.23 -1.15 -2.28
C ILE A 70 -1.30 -1.25 -2.28
N PHE A 71 -1.99 -0.72 -3.30
CA PHE A 71 -3.45 -0.60 -3.34
C PHE A 71 -4.22 -1.93 -3.18
N PRO A 72 -3.79 -3.05 -3.79
CA PRO A 72 -4.41 -4.36 -3.56
C PRO A 72 -4.39 -4.79 -2.09
N HIS A 73 -3.34 -4.43 -1.35
CA HIS A 73 -3.22 -4.75 0.08
C HIS A 73 -4.00 -3.78 0.96
N LEU A 74 -4.21 -2.53 0.53
CA LEU A 74 -5.06 -1.56 1.24
C LEU A 74 -6.54 -1.99 1.28
N SER A 75 -6.99 -2.82 0.33
CA SER A 75 -8.35 -3.39 0.35
C SER A 75 -8.62 -4.26 1.60
N GLN A 76 -7.57 -4.81 2.22
CA GLN A 76 -7.70 -5.58 3.46
C GLN A 76 -8.04 -4.71 4.68
N ILE A 77 -7.89 -3.38 4.57
CA ILE A 77 -8.13 -2.42 5.65
C ILE A 77 -9.63 -2.17 5.87
N THR A 78 -10.46 -2.41 4.84
CA THR A 78 -11.89 -2.10 4.86
C THR A 78 -12.78 -3.29 5.24
N GLN A 79 -12.23 -4.48 5.43
CA GLN A 79 -12.93 -5.66 5.97
C GLN A 79 -12.90 -5.67 7.51
#